data_AF-A0A7X9YKN5-F1
#
_entry.id   AF-A0A7X9YKN5-F1
#
_cell.length_a   1.000
_cell.length_b   1.000
_cell.length_c   1.000
_cell.angle_alpha   90.00
_cell.angle_beta   90.00
_cell.angle_gamma   90.00
#
_symmetry.space_group_name_H-M   'P 1'
#
loop_
_entity.id
_entity.type
_entity.pdbx_description
1 polymer ?
#
loop_
_entity_poly.entity_id
_entity_poly.type
_entity_poly.pdbx_seq_one_letter_code
_entity_poly.pdbx_strand_id
1 'polypeptide(L)'
;MIDQKVLTELSEEFKRLIPNFLTEFNFHRLDESKLVVEHKETKVTVAVNYSYIIPGHNLHSNIGRVLTSFKKEIIEFENKALAIYRDCGFHDKKQNYSEFLITYDSLFYFDSSFVEHYMIGDIIAEVSEPSSLYRLIFNSFAKDKGFGDEWESHKTVKLRGCKFADQEKTLQQILFLIAKYHAPEYEFIADYPTIVPYTNHGEDTKWNDPDDRLDNSGFDKFLYSPVKYTEPISLYNKAKKLEDPILYYRVLEYFFIINKKLEIKKSIESYNNADNIDAFIIEMSALYRKEESELLKNLLGNIEGIGNQIDYAKQKGLVDSLDVSTFSTKLYEYRNSIVHSKYDTKFKINVPIIEIFHPESKDGYWIEVLRRLAEKVIVQFC
;
A
#
# COMPACT_ATOMS: atom_id res chain seq x y z
N MET A 1 17.47 24.93 26.09
CA MET A 1 17.28 26.32 25.63
C MET A 1 16.26 26.28 24.50
N ILE A 2 15.39 27.28 24.37
CA ILE A 2 14.44 27.40 23.24
C ILE A 2 14.95 28.55 22.37
N ASP A 3 15.32 28.22 21.14
CA ASP A 3 15.63 29.21 20.10
C ASP A 3 14.32 29.85 19.62
N GLN A 4 14.09 31.09 20.04
CA GLN A 4 12.87 31.85 19.73
C GLN A 4 12.74 32.16 18.24
N LYS A 5 13.86 32.31 17.52
CA LYS A 5 13.84 32.55 16.08
C LYS A 5 13.34 31.31 15.35
N VAL A 6 13.92 30.14 15.66
CA VAL A 6 13.47 28.87 15.06
C VAL A 6 12.04 28.54 15.47
N LEU A 7 11.62 28.87 16.70
CA LEU A 7 10.24 28.65 17.15
C LEU A 7 9.23 29.49 16.33
N THR A 8 9.56 30.76 16.10
CA THR A 8 8.71 31.68 15.33
C THR A 8 8.59 31.20 13.88
N GLU A 9 9.71 30.82 13.29
CA GLU A 9 9.81 30.27 11.94
C GLU A 9 9.01 28.95 11.78
N LEU A 10 9.15 28.01 12.73
CA LEU A 10 8.36 26.78 12.76
C LEU A 10 6.87 27.07 12.93
N SER A 11 6.51 28.05 13.76
CA SER A 11 5.11 28.41 13.97
C SER A 11 4.46 28.97 12.70
N GLU A 12 5.18 29.78 11.92
CA GLU A 12 4.65 30.29 10.65
C GLU A 12 4.50 29.17 9.61
N GLU A 13 5.46 28.26 9.54
CA GLU A 13 5.39 27.10 8.63
C GLU A 13 4.23 26.16 9.01
N PHE A 14 4.06 25.88 10.30
CA PHE A 14 2.98 25.04 10.80
C PHE A 14 1.64 25.76 10.88
N LYS A 15 1.56 27.07 10.68
CA LYS A 15 0.30 27.83 10.78
C LYS A 15 -0.81 27.28 9.89
N ARG A 16 -0.45 26.78 8.69
CA ARG A 16 -1.39 26.12 7.78
C ARG A 16 -1.70 24.68 8.20
N LEU A 17 -0.70 23.96 8.68
CA LEU A 17 -0.80 22.50 8.93
C LEU A 17 -1.37 22.18 10.31
N ILE A 18 -1.10 23.04 11.28
CA ILE A 18 -1.40 22.93 12.70
C ILE A 18 -1.71 24.35 13.21
N PRO A 19 -2.92 24.89 12.96
CA PRO A 19 -3.27 26.28 13.25
C PRO A 19 -2.98 26.73 14.70
N ASN A 20 -3.04 25.77 15.63
CA ASN A 20 -2.86 25.97 17.07
C ASN A 20 -1.50 25.44 17.60
N PHE A 21 -0.47 25.39 16.76
CA PHE A 21 0.81 24.75 17.11
C PHE A 21 1.42 25.25 18.44
N LEU A 22 1.47 26.56 18.67
CA LEU A 22 2.04 27.10 19.92
C LEU A 22 1.13 26.90 21.14
N THR A 23 -0.17 26.75 20.93
CA THR A 23 -1.15 26.61 22.00
C THR A 23 -1.39 25.15 22.39
N GLU A 24 -1.10 24.18 21.52
CA GLU A 24 -1.32 22.76 21.76
C GLU A 24 -0.08 22.00 22.20
N PHE A 25 1.12 22.58 22.06
CA PHE A 25 2.38 21.96 22.46
C PHE A 25 3.11 22.71 23.57
N ASN A 26 3.70 21.96 24.49
CA ASN A 26 4.70 22.42 25.43
C ASN A 26 6.09 22.18 24.82
N PHE A 27 6.90 23.22 24.68
CA PHE A 27 8.27 23.09 24.16
C PHE A 27 9.24 22.87 25.32
N HIS A 28 9.86 21.69 25.37
CA HIS A 28 10.89 21.38 26.36
C HIS A 28 12.29 21.72 25.85
N ARG A 29 12.50 21.63 24.54
CA ARG A 29 13.78 21.95 23.88
C ARG A 29 13.58 22.33 22.43
N LEU A 30 14.29 23.35 21.97
CA LEU A 30 14.43 23.68 20.56
C LEU A 30 15.76 24.40 20.37
N ASP A 31 16.73 23.77 19.71
CA ASP A 31 18.06 24.35 19.45
C ASP A 31 18.56 24.03 18.03
N GLU A 32 19.86 24.07 17.76
CA GLU A 32 20.40 23.80 16.42
C GLU A 32 20.35 22.32 16.01
N SER A 33 20.03 21.43 16.94
CA SER A 33 20.15 19.99 16.78
C SER A 33 18.89 19.20 17.11
N LYS A 34 18.06 19.70 18.03
CA LYS A 34 17.01 18.90 18.64
C LYS A 34 15.76 19.70 18.99
N LEU A 35 14.61 19.10 18.69
CA LEU A 35 13.28 19.54 19.10
C LEU A 35 12.73 18.51 20.08
N VAL A 36 12.15 18.97 21.18
CA VAL A 36 11.40 18.15 22.13
C VAL A 36 10.13 18.89 22.50
N VAL A 37 8.98 18.31 22.16
CA VAL A 37 7.66 18.87 22.41
C VAL A 37 6.78 17.84 23.11
N GLU A 38 5.86 18.32 23.95
CA GLU A 38 4.80 17.51 24.55
C GLU A 38 3.44 18.03 24.10
N HIS A 39 2.60 17.14 23.58
CA HIS A 39 1.23 17.48 23.25
C HIS A 39 0.41 17.65 24.54
N LYS A 40 -0.21 18.82 24.74
CA LYS A 40 -0.81 19.21 26.02
C LYS A 40 -1.96 18.31 26.45
N GLU A 41 -2.75 17.83 25.49
CA GLU A 41 -3.91 17.00 25.79
C GLU A 41 -3.51 15.55 26.08
N THR A 42 -2.75 14.92 25.18
CA THR A 42 -2.42 13.49 25.27
C THR A 42 -1.21 13.21 26.15
N LYS A 43 -0.44 14.24 26.52
CA LYS A 43 0.83 14.14 27.27
C LYS A 43 1.89 13.28 26.58
N VAL A 44 1.75 13.05 25.27
CA VAL A 44 2.75 12.37 24.45
C VAL A 44 3.89 13.34 24.19
N THR A 45 5.11 12.90 24.46
CA THR A 45 6.32 13.66 24.17
C THR A 45 6.96 13.15 22.88
N VAL A 46 7.28 14.06 21.97
CA VAL A 46 7.99 13.78 20.72
C VAL A 46 9.31 14.52 20.72
N ALA A 47 10.40 13.78 20.57
CA ALA A 47 11.75 14.28 20.40
C ALA A 47 12.26 13.94 18.99
N VAL A 48 12.86 14.90 18.30
CA VAL A 48 13.53 14.65 17.01
C VAL A 48 14.89 15.31 17.00
N ASN A 49 15.91 14.54 16.63
CA ASN A 49 17.27 15.00 16.48
C ASN A 49 17.60 15.17 15.00
N TYR A 50 17.60 16.42 14.55
CA TYR A 50 17.85 16.81 13.16
C TYR A 50 19.32 17.20 12.91
N SER A 51 20.22 16.95 13.87
CA SER A 51 21.66 17.07 13.62
C SER A 51 22.17 16.05 12.59
N TYR A 52 21.52 14.89 12.48
CA TYR A 52 21.89 13.83 11.56
C TYR A 52 21.47 14.06 10.10
N ILE A 53 20.69 15.10 9.82
CA ILE A 53 20.22 15.39 8.47
C ILE A 53 21.29 16.19 7.73
N ILE A 54 21.96 15.52 6.78
CA ILE A 54 22.99 16.11 5.92
C ILE A 54 22.32 17.16 5.01
N PRO A 55 22.84 18.41 4.95
CA PRO A 55 22.26 19.44 4.10
C PRO A 55 22.34 19.10 2.61
N GLY A 56 21.19 19.07 1.93
CA GLY A 56 21.06 19.18 0.47
C GLY A 56 20.45 20.53 0.05
N HIS A 57 20.25 20.76 -1.25
CA HIS A 57 19.89 22.07 -1.83
C HIS A 57 18.63 22.75 -1.26
N ASN A 58 17.69 22.02 -0.63
CA ASN A 58 16.48 22.57 0.02
C ASN A 58 16.49 22.46 1.56
N LEU A 59 17.60 22.00 2.16
CA LEU A 59 17.75 21.72 3.60
C LEU A 59 18.58 22.80 4.33
N HIS A 60 18.80 23.94 3.70
CA HIS A 60 19.66 25.01 4.25
C HIS A 60 19.02 25.79 5.41
N SER A 61 17.71 25.67 5.64
CA SER A 61 17.05 26.28 6.81
C SER A 61 16.93 25.28 7.97
N ASN A 62 17.05 25.79 9.21
CA ASN A 62 16.81 24.99 10.42
C ASN A 62 15.39 24.39 10.43
N ILE A 63 14.41 25.12 9.87
CA ILE A 63 13.03 24.67 9.68
C ILE A 63 12.97 23.42 8.80
N GLY A 64 13.60 23.46 7.62
CA GLY A 64 13.57 22.35 6.66
C GLY A 64 14.16 21.08 7.27
N ARG A 65 15.21 21.22 8.09
CA ARG A 65 15.82 20.12 8.85
C ARG A 65 14.87 19.56 9.90
N VAL A 66 14.16 20.40 10.66
CA VAL A 66 13.15 19.94 11.63
C VAL A 66 12.03 19.17 10.93
N LEU A 67 11.41 19.74 9.89
CA LEU A 67 10.29 19.10 9.20
C LEU A 67 10.66 17.73 8.60
N THR A 68 11.87 17.64 8.03
CA THR A 68 12.36 16.40 7.41
C THR A 68 12.85 15.37 8.42
N SER A 69 12.91 15.71 9.71
CA SER A 69 13.31 14.82 10.80
C SER A 69 12.17 14.01 11.42
N PHE A 70 10.93 14.29 11.05
CA PHE A 70 9.77 13.47 11.41
C PHE A 70 9.66 12.23 10.50
N LYS A 71 10.77 11.47 10.40
CA LYS A 71 10.80 10.15 9.77
C LYS A 71 10.70 9.10 10.85
N LYS A 72 10.04 7.98 10.52
CA LYS A 72 9.86 6.85 11.43
C LYS A 72 11.14 6.49 12.19
N GLU A 73 12.25 6.31 11.48
CA GLU A 73 13.51 5.84 12.07
C GLU A 73 14.07 6.84 13.08
N ILE A 74 13.93 8.13 12.82
CA ILE A 74 14.41 9.19 13.71
C ILE A 74 13.49 9.31 14.93
N ILE A 75 12.17 9.30 14.72
CA ILE A 75 11.20 9.38 15.81
C ILE A 75 11.32 8.17 16.73
N GLU A 76 11.33 6.95 16.21
CA GLU A 76 11.40 5.75 17.06
C GLU A 76 12.75 5.62 17.78
N PHE A 77 13.84 6.11 17.18
CA PHE A 77 15.15 6.14 17.83
C PHE A 77 15.18 7.08 19.04
N GLU A 78 14.62 8.29 18.90
CA GLU A 78 14.58 9.30 19.97
C GLU A 78 13.44 9.05 20.97
N ASN A 79 12.38 8.33 20.57
CA ASN A 79 11.16 8.10 21.35
C ASN A 79 10.83 6.62 21.44
N LYS A 80 11.56 5.87 22.27
CA LYS A 80 11.40 4.41 22.43
C LYS A 80 9.99 3.94 22.82
N ALA A 81 9.17 4.84 23.38
CA ALA A 81 7.78 4.55 23.72
C ALA A 81 6.81 4.69 22.54
N LEU A 82 7.20 5.43 21.49
CA LEU A 82 6.44 5.60 20.26
C LEU A 82 6.75 4.47 19.29
N ALA A 83 5.70 3.85 18.77
CA ALA A 83 5.74 3.00 17.60
C ALA A 83 5.01 3.72 16.46
N ILE A 84 5.69 3.91 15.33
CA ILE A 84 5.12 4.53 14.13
C ILE A 84 4.73 3.43 13.14
N TYR A 85 3.45 3.40 12.80
CA TYR A 85 2.88 2.54 11.77
C TYR A 85 2.89 3.31 10.45
N ARG A 86 3.60 2.74 9.47
CA ARG A 86 3.99 3.38 8.23
C ARG A 86 2.82 4.11 7.58
N ASP A 87 2.94 5.43 7.52
CA ASP A 87 1.99 6.37 6.91
C ASP A 87 0.53 6.22 7.38
N CYS A 88 0.27 5.52 8.48
CA CYS A 88 -1.08 5.17 8.91
C CYS A 88 -1.39 5.67 10.31
N GLY A 89 -0.43 5.66 11.22
CA GLY A 89 -0.71 6.00 12.60
C GLY A 89 0.43 5.75 13.55
N PHE A 90 0.18 5.95 14.83
CA PHE A 90 1.18 5.73 15.87
C PHE A 90 0.57 5.22 17.16
N HIS A 91 1.41 4.66 18.01
CA HIS A 91 1.07 4.29 19.38
C HIS A 91 2.15 4.74 20.35
N ASP A 92 1.75 5.47 21.38
CA ASP A 92 2.57 5.77 22.53
C ASP A 92 2.26 4.79 23.68
N LYS A 93 3.23 3.92 23.96
CA LYS A 93 3.13 2.88 24.99
C LYS A 93 3.06 3.46 26.41
N LYS A 94 3.54 4.68 26.62
CA LYS A 94 3.60 5.32 27.94
C LYS A 94 2.23 5.87 28.34
N GLN A 95 1.55 6.54 27.41
CA GLN A 95 0.23 7.13 27.62
C GLN A 95 -0.91 6.20 27.24
N ASN A 96 -0.63 5.03 26.64
CA ASN A 96 -1.62 4.15 26.01
C ASN A 96 -2.54 4.95 25.08
N TYR A 97 -1.90 5.82 24.29
CA TYR A 97 -2.54 6.65 23.28
C TYR A 97 -2.17 6.13 21.91
N SER A 98 -3.12 6.03 21.01
CA SER A 98 -2.83 5.76 19.61
C SER A 98 -3.80 6.48 18.71
N GLU A 99 -3.35 6.74 17.49
CA GLU A 99 -4.15 7.42 16.49
C GLU A 99 -3.83 6.87 15.11
N PHE A 100 -4.87 6.50 14.37
CA PHE A 100 -4.77 5.81 13.08
C PHE A 100 -5.68 6.45 12.04
N LEU A 101 -5.18 6.65 10.83
CA LEU A 101 -5.97 7.07 9.68
C LEU A 101 -7.05 6.03 9.38
N ILE A 102 -8.26 6.52 9.10
CA ILE A 102 -9.39 5.70 8.69
C ILE A 102 -10.03 6.29 7.44
N THR A 103 -10.46 5.43 6.53
CA THR A 103 -11.28 5.80 5.37
C THR A 103 -12.62 5.11 5.45
N TYR A 104 -13.65 5.81 4.99
CA TYR A 104 -14.99 5.31 4.73
C TYR A 104 -15.64 6.34 3.81
N ASP A 105 -15.36 6.23 2.51
CA ASP A 105 -15.54 7.33 1.56
C ASP A 105 -17.01 7.77 1.50
N SER A 106 -17.93 6.83 1.51
CA SER A 106 -19.38 7.07 1.51
C SER A 106 -19.88 7.74 2.79
N LEU A 107 -19.18 7.63 3.91
CA LEU A 107 -19.56 8.35 5.13
C LEU A 107 -18.91 9.72 5.17
N PHE A 108 -17.59 9.78 5.03
CA PHE A 108 -16.83 11.01 5.25
C PHE A 108 -16.96 12.02 4.11
N TYR A 109 -17.29 11.56 2.89
CA TYR A 109 -17.63 12.46 1.79
C TYR A 109 -18.95 13.21 2.06
N PHE A 110 -19.95 12.53 2.60
CA PHE A 110 -21.28 13.10 2.85
C PHE A 110 -21.37 13.82 4.21
N ASP A 111 -20.57 13.40 5.19
CA ASP A 111 -20.44 14.05 6.49
C ASP A 111 -18.95 14.31 6.80
N SER A 112 -18.40 15.36 6.19
CA SER A 112 -17.04 15.81 6.48
C SER A 112 -16.84 16.27 7.92
N SER A 113 -17.93 16.56 8.65
CA SER A 113 -17.90 16.91 10.07
C SER A 113 -18.07 15.73 11.01
N PHE A 114 -18.08 14.50 10.48
CA PHE A 114 -18.32 13.29 11.27
C PHE A 114 -17.36 13.22 12.47
N VAL A 115 -17.97 13.12 13.65
CA VAL A 115 -17.31 12.88 14.93
C VAL A 115 -18.14 11.87 15.71
N GLU A 116 -17.51 10.78 16.15
CA GLU A 116 -18.20 9.74 16.92
C GLU A 116 -17.33 9.22 18.07
N HIS A 117 -17.97 8.88 19.18
CA HIS A 117 -17.30 8.42 20.40
C HIS A 117 -17.80 7.03 20.80
N TYR A 118 -16.88 6.11 21.00
CA TYR A 118 -17.16 4.75 21.45
C TYR A 118 -16.51 4.47 22.81
N MET A 119 -17.23 3.75 23.65
CA MET A 119 -16.72 3.18 24.89
C MET A 119 -16.63 1.67 24.71
N ILE A 120 -15.41 1.13 24.60
CA ILE A 120 -15.17 -0.32 24.44
C ILE A 120 -14.49 -0.83 25.72
N GLY A 121 -15.30 -1.26 26.68
CA GLY A 121 -14.82 -1.51 28.04
C GLY A 121 -14.29 -0.21 28.66
N ASP A 122 -13.01 -0.21 29.04
CA ASP A 122 -12.32 0.97 29.60
C ASP A 122 -11.62 1.82 28.53
N ILE A 123 -11.71 1.44 27.25
CA ILE A 123 -11.07 2.16 26.14
C ILE A 123 -12.01 3.23 25.62
N ILE A 124 -11.51 4.46 25.55
CA ILE A 124 -12.18 5.58 24.91
C ILE A 124 -11.69 5.67 23.47
N ALA A 125 -12.60 5.54 22.51
CA ALA A 125 -12.30 5.73 21.10
C ALA A 125 -13.07 6.93 20.55
N GLU A 126 -12.40 7.72 19.71
CA GLU A 126 -12.97 8.88 19.04
C GLU A 126 -12.60 8.80 17.55
N VAL A 127 -13.61 8.87 16.68
CA VAL A 127 -13.43 9.04 15.24
C VAL A 127 -13.63 10.52 14.96
N SER A 128 -12.62 11.20 14.44
CA SER A 128 -12.69 12.63 14.16
C SER A 128 -11.59 13.07 13.21
N GLU A 129 -11.44 14.38 12.99
CA GLU A 129 -10.25 14.93 12.35
C GLU A 129 -8.94 14.54 13.09
N PRO A 130 -7.81 14.46 12.35
CA PRO A 130 -6.49 14.23 12.92
C PRO A 130 -6.13 15.27 13.97
N SER A 131 -5.64 14.80 15.11
CA SER A 131 -5.06 15.64 16.17
C SER A 131 -3.83 16.37 15.67
N SER A 132 -3.48 17.49 16.29
CA SER A 132 -2.24 18.19 15.95
C SER A 132 -0.99 17.37 16.18
N LEU A 133 -1.01 16.43 17.13
CA LEU A 133 0.06 15.46 17.31
C LEU A 133 0.21 14.55 16.08
N TYR A 134 -0.89 14.06 15.53
CA TYR A 134 -0.88 13.30 14.28
C TYR A 134 -0.38 14.16 13.13
N ARG A 135 -0.92 15.37 12.95
CA ARG A 135 -0.50 16.33 11.90
C ARG A 135 1.00 16.68 12.00
N LEU A 136 1.55 16.73 13.21
CA LEU A 136 2.98 16.96 13.46
C LEU A 136 3.82 15.75 13.04
N ILE A 137 3.46 14.55 13.50
CA ILE A 137 4.19 13.30 13.21
C ILE A 137 4.16 13.02 11.70
N PHE A 138 3.01 13.24 11.05
CA PHE A 138 2.79 12.98 9.63
C PHE A 138 2.77 14.26 8.77
N ASN A 139 3.53 15.29 9.18
CA ASN A 139 3.57 16.57 8.46
C ASN A 139 4.03 16.46 7.00
N SER A 140 4.70 15.36 6.63
CA SER A 140 5.10 15.08 5.25
C SER A 140 3.94 14.91 4.29
N PHE A 141 2.75 14.49 4.77
CA PHE A 141 1.59 14.29 3.90
C PHE A 141 1.18 15.58 3.22
N ALA A 142 1.27 16.72 3.91
CA ALA A 142 0.91 18.03 3.35
C ALA A 142 1.85 18.56 2.27
N LYS A 143 2.89 17.80 1.91
CA LYS A 143 3.79 18.06 0.77
C LYS A 143 3.43 17.20 -0.45
N ASP A 144 2.54 16.23 -0.29
CA ASP A 144 2.01 15.43 -1.40
C ASP A 144 1.05 16.30 -2.23
N LYS A 145 1.10 16.13 -3.55
CA LYS A 145 0.20 16.83 -4.49
C LYS A 145 -1.25 16.36 -4.37
N GLY A 146 -1.45 15.14 -3.89
CA GLY A 146 -2.78 14.55 -3.66
C GLY A 146 -3.38 14.85 -2.29
N PHE A 147 -2.57 15.37 -1.36
CA PHE A 147 -3.06 15.89 -0.10
C PHE A 147 -3.88 17.14 -0.42
N GLY A 148 -5.21 16.97 -0.48
CA GLY A 148 -6.13 18.11 -0.60
C GLY A 148 -5.75 19.20 0.40
N ASP A 149 -6.13 20.44 0.12
CA ASP A 149 -5.52 21.60 0.80
C ASP A 149 -5.66 21.63 2.34
N GLU A 150 -6.42 20.70 2.94
CA GLU A 150 -6.93 20.74 4.31
C GLU A 150 -6.98 19.35 5.00
N TRP A 151 -6.46 19.28 6.23
CA TRP A 151 -6.48 18.09 7.10
C TRP A 151 -7.90 17.70 7.53
N GLU A 152 -8.80 18.67 7.47
CA GLU A 152 -10.22 18.60 7.80
C GLU A 152 -10.95 17.54 6.94
N SER A 153 -10.42 17.24 5.75
CA SER A 153 -10.94 16.20 4.85
C SER A 153 -10.59 14.76 5.27
N HIS A 154 -9.70 14.59 6.25
CA HIS A 154 -9.25 13.28 6.70
C HIS A 154 -9.87 12.93 8.05
N LYS A 155 -9.99 11.62 8.32
CA LYS A 155 -10.45 11.11 9.61
C LYS A 155 -9.44 10.15 10.22
N THR A 156 -9.40 10.15 11.54
CA THR A 156 -8.58 9.25 12.34
C THR A 156 -9.40 8.64 13.45
N VAL A 157 -8.99 7.45 13.89
CA VAL A 157 -9.46 6.82 15.13
C VAL A 157 -8.42 7.06 16.21
N LYS A 158 -8.78 7.85 17.21
CA LYS A 158 -8.00 8.09 18.42
C LYS A 158 -8.42 7.09 19.49
N LEU A 159 -7.47 6.40 20.11
CA LEU A 159 -7.71 5.48 21.22
C LEU A 159 -6.98 5.96 22.47
N ARG A 160 -7.68 6.04 23.60
CA ARG A 160 -7.12 6.33 24.93
C ARG A 160 -7.33 5.13 25.85
N GLY A 161 -6.27 4.73 26.55
CA GLY A 161 -6.30 3.58 27.46
C GLY A 161 -6.16 2.22 26.76
N CYS A 162 -5.95 2.20 25.44
CA CYS A 162 -5.76 0.97 24.67
C CYS A 162 -4.31 0.51 24.75
N LYS A 163 -4.08 -0.68 25.30
CA LYS A 163 -2.74 -1.30 25.33
C LYS A 163 -2.37 -1.79 23.94
N PHE A 164 -1.08 -1.80 23.62
CA PHE A 164 -0.54 -2.28 22.34
C PHE A 164 -1.13 -3.64 21.89
N ALA A 165 -1.22 -4.62 22.79
CA ALA A 165 -1.72 -5.96 22.47
C ALA A 165 -3.22 -6.01 22.11
N ASP A 166 -3.98 -4.99 22.49
CA ASP A 166 -5.43 -4.93 22.31
C ASP A 166 -5.84 -4.03 21.12
N GLN A 167 -4.87 -3.38 20.45
CA GLN A 167 -5.13 -2.38 19.41
C GLN A 167 -5.89 -2.95 18.21
N GLU A 168 -5.38 -4.04 17.63
CA GLU A 168 -5.98 -4.63 16.44
C GLU A 168 -7.43 -5.07 16.70
N LYS A 169 -7.67 -5.76 17.81
CA LYS A 169 -9.03 -6.17 18.22
C LYS A 169 -9.95 -4.97 18.43
N THR A 170 -9.46 -3.91 19.07
CA THR A 170 -10.25 -2.70 19.36
C THR A 170 -10.60 -1.96 18.08
N LEU A 171 -9.63 -1.79 17.17
CA LEU A 171 -9.85 -1.14 15.88
C LEU A 171 -10.86 -1.92 15.03
N GLN A 172 -10.71 -3.25 14.93
CA GLN A 172 -11.68 -4.10 14.21
C GLN A 172 -13.10 -3.92 14.75
N GLN A 173 -13.26 -3.82 16.08
CA GLN A 173 -14.56 -3.55 16.68
C GLN A 173 -15.09 -2.16 16.32
N ILE A 174 -14.25 -1.14 16.29
CA ILE A 174 -14.64 0.23 15.88
C ILE A 174 -15.09 0.25 14.42
N LEU A 175 -14.33 -0.37 13.51
CA LEU A 175 -14.72 -0.47 12.09
C LEU A 175 -16.10 -1.13 11.94
N PHE A 176 -16.34 -2.22 12.68
CA PHE A 176 -17.66 -2.86 12.73
C PHE A 176 -18.77 -1.93 13.25
N LEU A 177 -18.52 -1.18 14.33
CA LEU A 177 -19.52 -0.26 14.90
C LEU A 177 -19.86 0.87 13.94
N ILE A 178 -18.86 1.46 13.28
CA ILE A 178 -19.05 2.48 12.24
C ILE A 178 -19.91 1.93 11.11
N ALA A 179 -19.53 0.79 10.53
CA ALA A 179 -20.30 0.17 9.45
C ALA A 179 -21.72 -0.24 9.87
N LYS A 180 -21.91 -0.62 11.14
CA LYS A 180 -23.20 -1.11 11.60
C LYS A 180 -24.22 0.01 11.85
N TYR A 181 -23.77 1.13 12.39
CA TYR A 181 -24.65 2.19 12.91
C TYR A 181 -24.59 3.48 12.10
N HIS A 182 -23.52 3.68 11.33
CA HIS A 182 -23.27 4.89 10.56
C HIS A 182 -23.07 4.60 9.07
N ALA A 183 -23.46 3.40 8.61
CA ALA A 183 -23.51 3.11 7.19
C ALA A 183 -24.47 4.11 6.49
N PRO A 184 -24.00 4.82 5.46
CA PRO A 184 -24.83 5.74 4.71
C PRO A 184 -25.91 4.97 3.94
N GLU A 185 -27.02 5.65 3.64
CA GLU A 185 -28.13 5.05 2.87
C GLU A 185 -27.67 4.59 1.46
N TYR A 186 -26.65 5.24 0.92
CA TYR A 186 -26.03 4.93 -0.37
C TYR A 186 -24.53 4.71 -0.16
N GLU A 187 -24.12 3.44 -0.05
CA GLU A 187 -22.71 3.05 -0.05
C GLU A 187 -22.18 2.90 -1.47
N PHE A 188 -21.00 3.44 -1.74
CA PHE A 188 -20.22 3.10 -2.91
C PHE A 188 -19.90 1.59 -2.90
N ILE A 189 -19.76 1.00 -4.10
CA ILE A 189 -19.53 -0.44 -4.20
C ILE A 189 -18.17 -0.78 -3.59
N ALA A 190 -18.17 -1.70 -2.62
CA ALA A 190 -16.98 -2.17 -1.89
C ALA A 190 -16.35 -1.12 -0.95
N ASP A 191 -17.14 -0.13 -0.52
CA ASP A 191 -16.72 0.81 0.51
C ASP A 191 -17.09 0.30 1.90
N TYR A 192 -16.12 0.32 2.81
CA TYR A 192 -16.25 -0.16 4.19
C TYR A 192 -15.20 0.55 5.05
N PRO A 193 -15.50 0.91 6.31
CA PRO A 193 -14.54 1.58 7.17
C PRO A 193 -13.27 0.75 7.32
N THR A 194 -12.12 1.33 6.99
CA THR A 194 -10.84 0.63 6.96
C THR A 194 -9.72 1.49 7.54
N ILE A 195 -8.82 0.88 8.32
CA ILE A 195 -7.55 1.50 8.73
C ILE A 195 -6.55 1.33 7.59
N VAL A 196 -6.17 2.43 6.95
CA VAL A 196 -5.32 2.42 5.76
C VAL A 196 -4.06 3.26 5.96
N PRO A 197 -2.92 2.89 5.36
CA PRO A 197 -1.85 3.85 5.17
C PRO A 197 -2.35 5.01 4.32
N TYR A 198 -1.76 6.19 4.52
CA TYR A 198 -1.95 7.34 3.68
C TYR A 198 -1.35 7.03 2.30
N THR A 199 -2.21 6.50 1.43
CA THR A 199 -1.96 6.28 0.01
C THR A 199 -3.14 6.92 -0.69
N ASN A 200 -2.97 8.16 -1.14
CA ASN A 200 -3.97 8.97 -1.83
C ASN A 200 -5.23 8.20 -2.30
N HIS A 201 -6.30 8.24 -1.51
CA HIS A 201 -7.64 7.84 -1.95
C HIS A 201 -8.22 8.99 -2.77
N GLY A 202 -7.75 9.08 -4.01
CA GLY A 202 -8.40 9.82 -5.06
C GLY A 202 -8.63 8.84 -6.20
N GLU A 203 -9.90 8.69 -6.59
CA GLU A 203 -10.30 7.95 -7.79
C GLU A 203 -9.28 8.25 -8.91
N ASP A 204 -8.60 7.21 -9.40
CA ASP A 204 -7.53 7.20 -10.43
C ASP A 204 -6.05 7.43 -10.07
N THR A 205 -5.62 7.48 -8.80
CA THR A 205 -4.17 7.53 -8.52
C THR A 205 -3.60 6.28 -7.85
N LYS A 206 -3.35 5.24 -8.66
CA LYS A 206 -2.20 4.37 -8.41
C LYS A 206 -0.94 5.24 -8.44
N TRP A 207 -0.03 5.01 -7.49
CA TRP A 207 1.31 5.61 -7.45
C TRP A 207 1.91 5.72 -8.86
N ASN A 208 2.03 6.96 -9.36
CA ASN A 208 3.02 7.29 -10.37
C ASN A 208 4.36 7.36 -9.63
N ASP A 209 5.07 6.24 -9.60
CA ASP A 209 6.52 6.30 -9.43
C ASP A 209 7.05 7.20 -10.57
N PRO A 210 7.78 8.29 -10.29
CA PRO A 210 8.30 9.17 -11.34
C PRO A 210 9.22 8.44 -12.33
N ASP A 211 9.73 7.27 -11.94
CA ASP A 211 10.58 6.41 -12.75
C ASP A 211 9.82 5.38 -13.63
N ASP A 212 8.50 5.22 -13.46
CA ASP A 212 7.66 4.32 -14.26
C ASP A 212 6.88 5.06 -15.38
N ARG A 213 7.38 6.21 -15.84
CA ARG A 213 7.06 6.68 -17.20
C ARG A 213 7.73 5.74 -18.19
N LEU A 214 7.19 4.53 -18.33
CA LEU A 214 7.30 3.77 -19.56
C LEU A 214 6.87 4.73 -20.67
N ASP A 215 7.77 4.92 -21.63
CA ASP A 215 7.63 5.80 -22.78
C ASP A 215 6.22 5.63 -23.40
N ASN A 216 5.29 6.53 -23.06
CA ASN A 216 3.84 6.36 -23.21
C ASN A 216 3.35 6.39 -24.67
N SER A 217 4.25 6.29 -25.64
CA SER A 217 3.90 6.27 -27.07
C SER A 217 3.23 4.96 -27.53
N GLY A 218 3.40 3.86 -26.78
CA GLY A 218 2.81 2.56 -27.11
C GLY A 218 1.40 2.32 -26.56
N PHE A 219 1.09 2.87 -25.38
CA PHE A 219 -0.14 2.57 -24.63
C PHE A 219 -1.38 3.26 -25.23
N ASP A 220 -1.23 4.49 -25.71
CA ASP A 220 -2.32 5.28 -26.30
C ASP A 220 -2.89 4.67 -27.59
N LYS A 221 -2.09 3.88 -28.32
CA LYS A 221 -2.53 3.21 -29.56
C LYS A 221 -3.41 1.98 -29.29
N PHE A 222 -3.26 1.38 -28.10
CA PHE A 222 -3.97 0.18 -27.68
C PHE A 222 -5.36 0.46 -27.10
N LEU A 223 -5.55 1.62 -26.46
CA LEU A 223 -6.81 2.03 -25.82
C LEU A 223 -8.00 2.15 -26.78
N TYR A 224 -7.77 2.32 -28.08
CA TYR A 224 -8.82 2.57 -29.08
C TYR A 224 -8.98 1.48 -30.15
N SER A 225 -8.24 0.36 -30.04
CA SER A 225 -8.35 -0.77 -30.96
C SER A 225 -9.25 -1.87 -30.37
N PRO A 226 -10.10 -2.56 -31.16
CA PRO A 226 -10.87 -3.69 -30.67
C PRO A 226 -9.96 -4.77 -30.10
N VAL A 227 -10.11 -5.04 -28.81
CA VAL A 227 -9.27 -6.01 -28.08
C VAL A 227 -9.56 -7.44 -28.53
N LYS A 228 -8.50 -8.20 -28.80
CA LYS A 228 -8.60 -9.56 -29.32
C LYS A 228 -9.14 -10.57 -28.31
N TYR A 229 -8.82 -10.37 -27.02
CA TYR A 229 -9.20 -11.27 -25.93
C TYR A 229 -9.88 -10.47 -24.81
N THR A 230 -11.18 -10.64 -24.64
CA THR A 230 -12.00 -9.91 -23.65
C THR A 230 -11.95 -10.53 -22.27
N GLU A 231 -11.71 -11.83 -22.17
CA GLU A 231 -11.62 -12.58 -20.91
C GLU A 231 -10.47 -12.12 -19.98
N PRO A 232 -9.19 -12.00 -20.43
CA PRO A 232 -8.11 -11.50 -19.58
C PRO A 232 -8.33 -10.06 -19.11
N ILE A 233 -8.97 -9.23 -19.93
CA ILE A 233 -9.34 -7.85 -19.57
C ILE A 233 -10.43 -7.85 -18.50
N SER A 234 -11.44 -8.70 -18.64
CA SER A 234 -12.52 -8.85 -17.66
C SER A 234 -11.99 -9.38 -16.32
N LEU A 235 -11.09 -10.36 -16.36
CA LEU A 235 -10.40 -10.90 -15.18
C LEU A 235 -9.55 -9.83 -14.50
N TYR A 236 -8.77 -9.06 -15.26
CA TYR A 236 -7.96 -7.96 -14.75
C TYR A 236 -8.82 -6.87 -14.10
N ASN A 237 -9.92 -6.47 -14.74
CA ASN A 237 -10.84 -5.46 -14.18
C ASN A 237 -11.47 -5.94 -12.87
N LYS A 238 -11.87 -7.21 -12.83
CA LYS A 238 -12.42 -7.83 -11.62
C LYS A 238 -11.36 -7.97 -10.53
N ALA A 239 -10.12 -8.32 -10.88
CA ALA A 239 -8.98 -8.38 -9.98
C ALA A 239 -8.70 -7.02 -9.35
N LYS A 240 -8.69 -5.96 -10.17
CA LYS A 240 -8.50 -4.58 -9.72
C LYS A 240 -9.61 -4.11 -8.80
N LYS A 241 -10.85 -4.49 -9.08
CA LYS A 241 -12.00 -4.12 -8.23
C LYS A 241 -12.00 -4.81 -6.87
N LEU A 242 -11.55 -6.06 -6.82
CA LEU A 242 -11.62 -6.91 -5.62
C LEU A 242 -10.27 -7.03 -4.88
N GLU A 243 -9.23 -6.39 -5.41
CA GLU A 243 -7.83 -6.56 -4.99
C GLU A 243 -7.39 -8.04 -4.88
N ASP A 244 -7.93 -8.89 -5.75
CA ASP A 244 -7.74 -10.35 -5.67
C ASP A 244 -6.50 -10.79 -6.45
N PRO A 245 -5.40 -11.21 -5.79
CA PRO A 245 -4.18 -11.67 -6.46
C PRO A 245 -4.41 -12.90 -7.36
N ILE A 246 -5.38 -13.75 -7.03
CA ILE A 246 -5.69 -14.94 -7.84
C ILE A 246 -6.28 -14.54 -9.18
N LEU A 247 -7.11 -13.49 -9.22
CA LEU A 247 -7.67 -13.02 -10.47
C LEU A 247 -6.59 -12.38 -11.37
N TYR A 248 -5.60 -11.69 -10.82
CA TYR A 248 -4.43 -11.24 -11.59
C TYR A 248 -3.60 -12.42 -12.11
N TYR A 249 -3.37 -13.44 -11.30
CA TYR A 249 -2.67 -14.65 -11.74
C TYR A 249 -3.41 -15.39 -12.86
N ARG A 250 -4.75 -15.43 -12.82
CA ARG A 250 -5.58 -16.02 -13.89
C ARG A 250 -5.43 -15.31 -15.23
N VAL A 251 -5.09 -14.02 -15.24
CA VAL A 251 -4.71 -13.32 -16.48
C VAL A 251 -3.45 -13.97 -17.08
N LEU A 252 -2.44 -14.29 -16.25
CA LEU A 252 -1.23 -14.99 -16.69
C LEU A 252 -1.56 -16.39 -17.20
N GLU A 253 -2.38 -17.15 -16.47
CA GLU A 253 -2.81 -18.51 -16.84
C GLU A 253 -3.46 -18.52 -18.23
N TYR A 254 -4.31 -17.54 -18.54
CA TYR A 254 -4.95 -17.40 -19.85
C TYR A 254 -3.92 -17.36 -20.99
N PHE A 255 -2.75 -16.76 -20.75
CA PHE A 255 -1.71 -16.62 -21.76
C PHE A 255 -0.67 -17.75 -21.78
N PHE A 256 -0.72 -18.75 -20.89
CA PHE A 256 0.25 -19.86 -20.86
C PHE A 256 0.38 -20.65 -22.17
N ILE A 257 -0.73 -20.81 -22.89
CA ILE A 257 -0.75 -21.48 -24.20
C ILE A 257 -0.69 -20.47 -25.33
N ILE A 258 -1.34 -19.31 -25.18
CA ILE A 258 -1.42 -18.29 -26.23
C ILE A 258 -0.04 -17.71 -26.58
N ASN A 259 0.87 -17.58 -25.60
CA ASN A 259 2.23 -17.11 -25.87
C ASN A 259 3.03 -18.09 -26.78
N LYS A 260 2.59 -19.34 -26.91
CA LYS A 260 3.20 -20.38 -27.76
C LYS A 260 2.57 -20.52 -29.15
N LYS A 261 1.73 -19.57 -29.58
CA LYS A 261 1.04 -19.60 -30.88
C LYS A 261 1.97 -19.89 -32.07
N LEU A 262 3.23 -19.43 -32.02
CA LEU A 262 4.22 -19.66 -33.08
C LEU A 262 4.73 -21.10 -33.09
N GLU A 263 4.95 -21.71 -31.93
CA GLU A 263 5.31 -23.13 -31.82
C GLU A 263 4.18 -24.01 -32.36
N ILE A 264 2.94 -23.72 -31.96
CA ILE A 264 1.76 -24.44 -32.44
C ILE A 264 1.62 -24.30 -33.96
N LYS A 265 1.83 -23.10 -34.51
CA LYS A 265 1.79 -22.87 -35.96
C LYS A 265 2.85 -23.70 -36.69
N LYS A 266 4.08 -23.77 -36.17
CA LYS A 266 5.16 -24.59 -36.75
C LYS A 266 4.80 -26.08 -36.71
N SER A 267 4.22 -26.59 -35.63
CA SER A 267 3.76 -27.97 -35.56
C SER A 267 2.66 -28.26 -36.58
N ILE A 268 1.72 -27.33 -36.80
CA ILE A 268 0.69 -27.45 -37.85
C ILE A 268 1.32 -27.47 -39.24
N GLU A 269 2.29 -26.58 -39.52
CA GLU A 269 2.98 -26.53 -40.81
C GLU A 269 3.78 -27.83 -41.07
N SER A 270 4.49 -28.34 -40.07
CA SER A 270 5.18 -29.64 -40.14
C SER A 270 4.21 -30.79 -40.40
N TYR A 271 3.07 -30.80 -39.72
CA TYR A 271 2.01 -31.79 -39.96
C TYR A 271 1.51 -31.73 -41.41
N ASN A 272 1.13 -30.55 -41.90
CA ASN A 272 0.61 -30.38 -43.26
C ASN A 272 1.61 -30.81 -44.35
N ASN A 273 2.92 -30.70 -44.07
CA ASN A 273 3.98 -31.11 -45.00
C ASN A 273 4.28 -32.61 -44.98
N ALA A 274 4.16 -33.26 -43.80
CA ALA A 274 4.56 -34.66 -43.61
C ALA A 274 3.39 -35.64 -43.48
N ASP A 275 2.16 -35.14 -43.36
CA ASP A 275 0.90 -35.87 -43.07
C ASP A 275 1.02 -36.85 -41.89
N ASN A 276 1.86 -36.52 -40.91
CA ASN A 276 2.13 -37.35 -39.74
C ASN A 276 1.35 -36.86 -38.52
N ILE A 277 0.11 -37.33 -38.40
CA ILE A 277 -0.79 -36.94 -37.32
C ILE A 277 -0.31 -37.42 -35.94
N ASP A 278 0.37 -38.57 -35.86
CA ASP A 278 0.87 -39.12 -34.60
C ASP A 278 1.95 -38.23 -34.00
N ALA A 279 2.88 -37.74 -34.83
CA ALA A 279 3.91 -36.79 -34.40
C ALA A 279 3.29 -35.47 -33.90
N PHE A 280 2.27 -34.95 -34.60
CA PHE A 280 1.55 -33.75 -34.19
C PHE A 280 0.83 -33.94 -32.84
N ILE A 281 0.14 -35.07 -32.64
CA ILE A 281 -0.54 -35.38 -31.38
C ILE A 281 0.47 -35.48 -30.22
N ILE A 282 1.64 -36.09 -30.44
CA ILE A 282 2.70 -36.20 -29.43
C ILE A 282 3.23 -34.80 -29.05
N GLU A 283 3.53 -33.95 -30.03
CA GLU A 283 4.00 -32.57 -29.79
C GLU A 283 2.96 -31.73 -29.04
N MET A 284 1.69 -31.77 -29.46
CA MET A 284 0.62 -31.04 -28.78
C MET A 284 0.39 -31.58 -27.36
N SER A 285 0.37 -32.89 -27.19
CA SER A 285 0.25 -33.52 -25.86
C SER A 285 1.41 -33.10 -24.94
N ALA A 286 2.62 -32.99 -25.47
CA ALA A 286 3.78 -32.53 -24.71
C ALA A 286 3.65 -31.05 -24.29
N LEU A 287 3.05 -30.19 -25.12
CA LEU A 287 2.78 -28.79 -24.77
C LEU A 287 1.75 -28.65 -23.65
N TYR A 288 0.65 -29.41 -23.69
CA TYR A 288 -0.43 -29.35 -22.69
C TYR A 288 -0.11 -30.08 -21.37
N ARG A 289 0.81 -31.06 -21.39
CA ARG A 289 1.24 -31.78 -20.18
C ARG A 289 2.34 -31.08 -19.37
N LYS A 290 2.85 -29.92 -19.82
CA LYS A 290 3.85 -29.18 -19.06
C LYS A 290 3.25 -28.72 -17.72
N GLU A 291 4.05 -28.84 -16.67
CA GLU A 291 3.68 -28.35 -15.35
C GLU A 291 3.42 -26.84 -15.37
N GLU A 292 2.50 -26.38 -14.53
CA GLU A 292 2.11 -24.97 -14.44
C GLU A 292 3.31 -24.04 -14.17
N SER A 293 4.24 -24.48 -13.31
CA SER A 293 5.49 -23.78 -13.00
C SER A 293 6.36 -23.54 -14.24
N GLU A 294 6.47 -24.55 -15.12
CA GLU A 294 7.19 -24.46 -16.39
C GLU A 294 6.44 -23.58 -17.40
N LEU A 295 5.11 -23.64 -17.45
CA LEU A 295 4.30 -22.76 -18.29
C LEU A 295 4.45 -21.29 -17.89
N LEU A 296 4.43 -21.00 -16.59
CA LEU A 296 4.66 -19.68 -16.03
C LEU A 296 6.06 -19.17 -16.37
N LYS A 297 7.10 -19.99 -16.14
CA LYS A 297 8.48 -19.65 -16.49
C LYS A 297 8.64 -19.30 -17.97
N ASN A 298 8.03 -20.10 -18.85
CA ASN A 298 8.05 -19.86 -20.29
C ASN A 298 7.34 -18.55 -20.66
N LEU A 299 6.16 -18.28 -20.08
CA LEU A 299 5.45 -17.03 -20.31
C LEU A 299 6.31 -15.83 -19.88
N LEU A 300 6.83 -15.83 -18.66
CA LEU A 300 7.63 -14.74 -18.11
C LEU A 300 8.90 -14.48 -18.92
N GLY A 301 9.55 -15.53 -19.42
CA GLY A 301 10.73 -15.40 -20.29
C GLY A 301 10.43 -14.75 -21.66
N ASN A 302 9.17 -14.77 -22.09
CA ASN A 302 8.72 -14.20 -23.35
C ASN A 302 8.13 -12.79 -23.19
N ILE A 303 8.01 -12.27 -21.96
CA ILE A 303 7.48 -10.92 -21.71
C ILE A 303 8.56 -9.87 -21.95
N GLU A 304 8.25 -8.88 -22.78
CA GLU A 304 9.18 -7.78 -23.05
C GLU A 304 9.36 -6.89 -21.80
N GLY A 305 10.64 -6.66 -21.45
CA GLY A 305 11.01 -5.84 -20.29
C GLY A 305 10.64 -6.46 -18.94
N ILE A 306 10.60 -7.79 -18.83
CA ILE A 306 10.35 -8.51 -17.56
C ILE A 306 11.40 -8.21 -16.47
N GLY A 307 12.60 -7.78 -16.86
CA GLY A 307 13.70 -7.45 -15.94
C GLY A 307 13.29 -6.44 -14.86
N ASN A 308 12.54 -5.40 -15.23
CA ASN A 308 12.12 -4.35 -14.30
C ASN A 308 11.25 -4.91 -13.15
N GLN A 309 10.43 -5.92 -13.43
CA GLN A 309 9.53 -6.56 -12.46
C GLN A 309 10.31 -7.48 -11.52
N ILE A 310 11.35 -8.14 -12.04
CA ILE A 310 12.25 -8.96 -11.24
C ILE A 310 13.12 -8.06 -10.34
N ASP A 311 13.61 -6.95 -10.86
CA ASP A 311 14.34 -5.93 -10.10
C ASP A 311 13.48 -5.38 -8.95
N TYR A 312 12.22 -5.03 -9.24
CA TYR A 312 11.26 -4.61 -8.22
C TYR A 312 11.06 -5.69 -7.15
N ALA A 313 10.81 -6.94 -7.56
CA ALA A 313 10.60 -8.05 -6.63
C ALA A 313 11.83 -8.29 -5.74
N LYS A 314 13.04 -8.15 -6.29
CA LYS A 314 14.29 -8.26 -5.53
C LYS A 314 14.47 -7.10 -4.55
N GLN A 315 14.19 -5.85 -4.96
CA GLN A 315 14.25 -4.68 -4.07
C GLN A 315 13.28 -4.79 -2.89
N LYS A 316 12.13 -5.45 -3.08
CA LYS A 316 11.15 -5.72 -2.01
C LYS A 316 11.45 -7.02 -1.23
N GLY A 317 12.57 -7.68 -1.51
CA GLY A 317 12.98 -8.91 -0.83
C GLY A 317 12.04 -10.10 -1.07
N LEU A 318 11.30 -10.12 -2.17
CA LEU A 318 10.45 -11.25 -2.56
C LEU A 318 11.27 -12.40 -3.15
N VAL A 319 12.38 -12.05 -3.81
CA VAL A 319 13.30 -12.97 -4.47
C VAL A 319 14.74 -12.55 -4.20
N ASP A 320 15.65 -13.53 -4.21
CA ASP A 320 17.07 -13.29 -3.89
C ASP A 320 17.93 -13.04 -5.14
N SER A 321 17.40 -13.35 -6.33
CA SER A 321 18.12 -13.29 -7.61
C SER A 321 17.33 -12.54 -8.69
N LEU A 322 18.04 -12.14 -9.75
CA LEU A 322 17.47 -11.43 -10.91
C LEU A 322 17.10 -12.37 -12.07
N ASP A 323 17.12 -13.68 -11.85
CA ASP A 323 16.82 -14.64 -12.90
C ASP A 323 15.33 -14.99 -12.95
N VAL A 324 14.81 -15.16 -14.17
CA VAL A 324 13.40 -15.46 -14.44
C VAL A 324 12.97 -16.78 -13.79
N SER A 325 13.88 -17.75 -13.64
CA SER A 325 13.54 -19.08 -13.12
C SER A 325 13.25 -19.07 -11.62
N THR A 326 14.06 -18.34 -10.85
CA THR A 326 13.85 -18.17 -9.42
C THR A 326 12.60 -17.32 -9.17
N PHE A 327 12.43 -16.26 -9.97
CA PHE A 327 11.24 -15.42 -9.89
C PHE A 327 9.95 -16.19 -10.20
N SER A 328 9.92 -16.99 -11.27
CA SER A 328 8.75 -17.82 -11.61
C SER A 328 8.41 -18.82 -10.52
N THR A 329 9.43 -19.43 -9.91
CA THR A 329 9.25 -20.41 -8.82
C THR A 329 8.61 -19.74 -7.61
N LYS A 330 9.13 -18.59 -7.19
CA LYS A 330 8.61 -17.84 -6.04
C LYS A 330 7.19 -17.32 -6.26
N LEU A 331 6.89 -16.84 -7.47
CA LEU A 331 5.54 -16.41 -7.83
C LEU A 331 4.53 -17.56 -7.78
N TYR A 332 4.93 -18.74 -8.27
CA TYR A 332 4.12 -19.96 -8.21
C TYR A 332 3.88 -20.44 -6.76
N GLU A 333 4.94 -20.44 -5.92
CA GLU A 333 4.84 -20.75 -4.49
C GLU A 333 3.86 -19.81 -3.77
N TYR A 334 3.94 -18.51 -4.04
CA TYR A 334 3.00 -17.52 -3.49
C TYR A 334 1.55 -17.84 -3.89
N ARG A 335 1.27 -18.03 -5.18
CA ARG A 335 -0.06 -18.41 -5.66
C ARG A 335 -0.57 -19.67 -4.95
N ASN A 336 0.26 -20.70 -4.84
CA ASN A 336 -0.12 -21.94 -4.18
C ASN A 336 -0.39 -21.78 -2.68
N SER A 337 0.32 -20.87 -1.99
CA SER A 337 0.02 -20.54 -0.60
C SER A 337 -1.39 -19.94 -0.43
N ILE A 338 -1.85 -19.13 -1.39
CA ILE A 338 -3.21 -18.56 -1.39
C ILE A 338 -4.27 -19.62 -1.72
N VAL A 339 -3.98 -20.53 -2.67
CA VAL A 339 -4.94 -21.57 -3.11
C VAL A 339 -5.06 -22.72 -2.09
N HIS A 340 -3.95 -23.18 -1.52
CA HIS A 340 -3.90 -24.35 -0.62
C HIS A 340 -4.12 -24.02 0.86
N SER A 341 -4.07 -22.75 1.26
CA SER A 341 -4.54 -22.31 2.59
C SER A 341 -6.04 -22.60 2.82
N LYS A 342 -6.80 -22.97 1.77
CA LYS A 342 -8.20 -23.43 1.88
C LYS A 342 -8.39 -24.89 2.32
N TYR A 343 -7.36 -25.75 2.23
CA TYR A 343 -7.50 -27.19 2.47
C TYR A 343 -6.61 -27.74 3.59
N ASP A 344 -5.65 -26.96 4.09
CA ASP A 344 -4.74 -27.44 5.12
C ASP A 344 -5.41 -27.38 6.49
N THR A 345 -5.38 -28.50 7.21
CA THR A 345 -6.08 -28.76 8.48
C THR A 345 -5.55 -27.95 9.68
N LYS A 346 -4.62 -27.03 9.43
CA LYS A 346 -4.35 -25.92 10.35
C LYS A 346 -5.28 -24.79 9.94
N PHE A 347 -6.43 -24.69 10.62
CA PHE A 347 -7.31 -23.52 10.63
C PHE A 347 -6.51 -22.25 11.04
N LYS A 348 -5.66 -21.75 10.15
CA LYS A 348 -5.43 -20.32 10.03
C LYS A 348 -6.58 -19.85 9.17
N ILE A 349 -7.71 -19.58 9.83
CA ILE A 349 -8.71 -18.69 9.24
C ILE A 349 -7.89 -17.47 8.80
N ASN A 350 -7.87 -17.17 7.51
CA ASN A 350 -7.37 -15.89 7.02
C ASN A 350 -8.34 -14.84 7.53
N VAL A 351 -8.17 -14.48 8.81
CA VAL A 351 -8.81 -13.34 9.41
C VAL A 351 -8.23 -12.14 8.68
N PRO A 352 -9.05 -11.23 8.13
CA PRO A 352 -8.55 -9.97 7.59
C PRO A 352 -7.69 -9.30 8.67
N ILE A 353 -6.38 -9.27 8.41
CA ILE A 353 -5.41 -8.62 9.29
C ILE A 353 -5.33 -7.15 8.88
N ILE A 354 -5.16 -6.28 9.87
CA ILE A 354 -4.84 -4.89 9.55
C ILE A 354 -3.36 -4.88 9.15
N GLU A 355 -3.08 -4.73 7.85
CA GLU A 355 -1.74 -4.94 7.26
C GLU A 355 -0.61 -4.20 7.97
N ILE A 356 -0.89 -3.01 8.52
CA ILE A 356 0.10 -2.21 9.25
C ILE A 356 0.64 -2.87 10.53
N PHE A 357 -0.10 -3.81 11.13
CA PHE A 357 0.33 -4.54 12.33
C PHE A 357 1.12 -5.82 12.02
N HIS A 358 1.17 -6.22 10.74
CA HIS A 358 1.86 -7.42 10.28
C HIS A 358 2.83 -7.06 9.14
N PRO A 359 3.82 -6.18 9.37
CA PRO A 359 4.73 -5.65 8.33
C PRO A 359 5.64 -6.71 7.70
N GLU A 360 5.75 -7.90 8.30
CA GLU A 360 6.37 -9.08 7.70
C GLU A 360 5.55 -9.68 6.56
N SER A 361 4.26 -9.34 6.47
CA SER A 361 3.43 -9.73 5.34
C SER A 361 3.98 -9.10 4.06
N LYS A 362 4.23 -9.95 3.07
CA LYS A 362 4.71 -9.56 1.74
C LYS A 362 3.59 -9.55 0.70
N ASP A 363 2.35 -9.75 1.13
CA ASP A 363 1.20 -9.98 0.26
C ASP A 363 0.92 -8.78 -0.64
N GLY A 364 0.95 -7.56 -0.10
CA GLY A 364 0.79 -6.32 -0.88
C GLY A 364 1.85 -6.16 -1.99
N TYR A 365 3.11 -6.54 -1.72
CA TYR A 365 4.16 -6.51 -2.75
C TYR A 365 3.96 -7.58 -3.82
N TRP A 366 3.46 -8.76 -3.46
CA TRP A 366 3.12 -9.81 -4.42
C TRP A 366 1.90 -9.45 -5.28
N ILE A 367 0.87 -8.84 -4.70
CA ILE A 367 -0.29 -8.32 -5.44
C ILE A 367 0.17 -7.31 -6.49
N GLU A 368 1.05 -6.38 -6.11
CA GLU A 368 1.60 -5.38 -7.01
C GLU A 368 2.43 -6.00 -8.15
N VAL A 369 3.24 -7.01 -7.85
CA VAL A 369 3.97 -7.79 -8.87
C VAL A 369 2.99 -8.46 -9.84
N LEU A 370 1.97 -9.16 -9.35
CA LEU A 370 0.97 -9.85 -10.16
C LEU A 370 0.19 -8.88 -11.07
N ARG A 371 -0.17 -7.71 -10.54
CA ARG A 371 -0.83 -6.65 -11.27
C ARG A 371 0.02 -6.13 -12.44
N ARG A 372 1.30 -5.79 -12.18
CA ARG A 372 2.24 -5.30 -13.21
C ARG A 372 2.48 -6.36 -14.28
N LEU A 373 2.58 -7.63 -13.89
CA LEU A 373 2.70 -8.73 -14.85
C LEU A 373 1.45 -8.83 -15.71
N ALA A 374 0.26 -8.89 -15.11
CA ALA A 374 -1.01 -9.00 -15.84
C ALA A 374 -1.19 -7.86 -16.87
N GLU A 375 -0.84 -6.62 -16.50
CA GLU A 375 -0.83 -5.47 -17.41
C GLU A 375 0.10 -5.71 -18.60
N LYS A 376 1.34 -6.14 -18.37
CA LYS A 376 2.29 -6.44 -19.45
C LYS A 376 1.78 -7.51 -20.39
N VAL A 377 1.18 -8.58 -19.86
CA VAL A 377 0.69 -9.69 -20.70
C VAL A 377 -0.50 -9.24 -21.54
N ILE A 378 -1.39 -8.41 -20.99
CA ILE A 378 -2.49 -7.81 -21.76
C ILE A 378 -1.93 -6.92 -22.88
N VAL A 379 -1.01 -6.00 -22.57
CA VAL A 379 -0.42 -5.09 -23.57
C VAL A 379 0.29 -5.85 -24.69
N GLN A 380 0.96 -6.96 -24.38
CA GLN A 380 1.74 -7.70 -25.36
C GLN A 380 0.89 -8.63 -26.24
N PHE A 381 -0.22 -9.16 -25.72
CA PHE A 381 -0.95 -10.24 -26.40
C PHE A 381 -2.41 -9.92 -26.77
N CYS A 382 -3.08 -9.00 -26.10
CA CYS A 382 -4.39 -8.47 -26.55
C CYS A 382 -4.20 -7.47 -27.68
#